data_AF-A0A8T2W5R8-F1
#
_entry.id   AF-A0A8T2W5R8-F1
#
_cell.length_a   1.000
_cell.length_b   1.000
_cell.length_c   1.000
_cell.angle_alpha   90.00
_cell.angle_beta   90.00
_cell.angle_gamma   90.00
#
_symmetry.space_group_name_H-M   'P 1'
#
loop_
_entity.id
_entity.type
_entity.pdbx_description
1 polymer ?
#
loop_
_entity_poly.entity_id
_entity_poly.type
_entity_poly.pdbx_seq_one_letter_code
_entity_poly.pdbx_strand_id
1 'polypeptide(L)'
;MRFQVGIKPSPSSSLTICPTTLAKSLKNSRDQSLLRAQSSSDSSSVSHSTATTPTTTTDPRKKHDLKLQATLARSISEIGQQAWDSCHDNSNPFLSYEFLNALEDSGSCTPTQGWQPQHFVIRGTPEREKDEHEEQVVLACVPLYLKGHSYGEYVFDSAWAQAFDRHFAAPSDNGYYPKMQSCVPFTPVTGSRILVKPGKHKEEVARAVANTLGTLPQELSFSSLHCTFNTEEEWLLMSKCGGLRRTGVQYHWHNDSTPAHDGTGNNSTKSNLYANFGDFEAALQQKRRKAIRQERKKVSNAGLRVQRLSGADVQDSGLWDAFYKFYLNTIDRKWGTAYLTREFFELLSERMSDRVLLVTATESNSTTQGPLSLPTMAGAAARGAKKQRPVAAALNLLGSDTIYGRNWGCAAGDEIKGLHFELCFYQAIEHAIENKFKRAEAGAQGEHKLARGYLPTLTYSSHFIVNDGFRYAIEDFLRQERSEIEYYAEIATRDSPYK
;
A
#
# COMPACT_ATOMS: atom_id res chain seq x y z
N MET A 1 -2.33 -32.42 -12.55
CA MET A 1 -3.01 -32.17 -13.84
C MET A 1 -2.79 -30.70 -14.18
N ARG A 2 -1.89 -30.39 -15.13
CA ARG A 2 -1.60 -29.01 -15.55
C ARG A 2 -2.67 -28.58 -16.55
N PHE A 3 -3.57 -27.68 -16.15
CA PHE A 3 -4.49 -27.04 -17.08
C PHE A 3 -3.83 -25.78 -17.63
N GLN A 4 -3.47 -25.84 -18.91
CA GLN A 4 -3.00 -24.73 -19.70
C GLN A 4 -4.25 -24.00 -20.22
N VAL A 5 -4.70 -22.97 -19.49
CA VAL A 5 -5.82 -22.12 -19.94
C VAL A 5 -5.26 -21.14 -20.97
N GLY A 6 -5.57 -21.42 -22.24
CA GLY A 6 -5.22 -20.56 -23.36
C GLY A 6 -6.16 -19.37 -23.47
N ILE A 7 -5.71 -18.22 -22.98
CA ILE A 7 -6.15 -16.92 -23.50
C ILE A 7 -4.93 -16.37 -24.22
N LYS A 8 -4.95 -16.30 -25.56
CA LYS A 8 -4.00 -15.50 -26.35
C LYS A 8 -4.58 -14.09 -26.48
N PRO A 9 -4.18 -13.11 -25.66
CA PRO A 9 -4.29 -11.72 -26.08
C PRO A 9 -3.26 -11.49 -27.20
N SER A 10 -3.68 -10.85 -28.29
CA SER A 10 -2.77 -10.40 -29.36
C SER A 10 -1.59 -9.62 -28.75
N PRO A 11 -0.32 -9.95 -29.06
CA PRO A 11 0.83 -9.37 -28.38
C PRO A 11 1.23 -7.94 -28.83
N SER A 12 0.49 -7.27 -29.71
CA SER A 12 1.00 -6.06 -30.40
C SER A 12 0.19 -4.76 -30.27
N SER A 13 -0.89 -4.69 -29.49
CA SER A 13 -1.61 -3.41 -29.30
C SER A 13 -2.01 -3.16 -27.84
N SER A 14 -1.71 -1.96 -27.35
CA SER A 14 -2.26 -1.42 -26.10
C SER A 14 -3.80 -1.37 -26.18
N LEU A 15 -4.49 -1.87 -25.15
CA LEU A 15 -5.95 -1.78 -25.07
C LEU A 15 -6.33 -0.32 -24.74
N THR A 16 -6.96 0.35 -25.71
CA THR A 16 -7.58 1.67 -25.50
C THR A 16 -8.99 1.47 -24.98
N ILE A 17 -9.33 2.11 -23.85
CA ILE A 17 -10.66 2.04 -23.26
C ILE A 17 -11.61 2.95 -24.04
N CYS A 18 -12.87 2.54 -24.19
CA CYS A 18 -13.82 3.20 -25.09
C CYS A 18 -14.03 4.70 -24.69
N PRO A 19 -13.93 5.66 -25.63
CA PRO A 19 -14.02 7.10 -25.33
C PRO A 19 -15.34 7.54 -24.68
N THR A 20 -16.42 6.79 -24.88
CA THR A 20 -17.76 7.11 -24.38
C THR A 20 -17.88 7.06 -22.86
N THR A 21 -17.11 6.20 -22.19
CA THR A 21 -17.09 6.06 -20.74
C THR A 21 -16.43 7.25 -20.07
N LEU A 22 -15.28 7.66 -20.59
CA LEU A 22 -14.53 8.81 -20.08
C LEU A 22 -15.31 10.12 -20.30
N ALA A 23 -16.01 10.24 -21.44
CA ALA A 23 -16.90 11.37 -21.72
C ALA A 23 -18.14 11.41 -20.80
N LYS A 24 -18.75 10.26 -20.48
CA LYS A 24 -19.85 10.18 -19.48
C LYS A 24 -19.35 10.53 -18.08
N SER A 25 -18.15 10.07 -17.70
CA SER A 25 -17.53 10.41 -16.42
C SER A 25 -17.28 11.92 -16.26
N LEU A 26 -16.72 12.57 -17.29
CA LEU A 26 -16.49 14.02 -17.29
C LEU A 26 -17.82 14.80 -17.21
N LYS A 27 -18.89 14.33 -17.86
CA LYS A 27 -20.23 14.93 -17.75
C LYS A 27 -20.83 14.78 -16.35
N ASN A 28 -20.80 13.58 -15.76
CA ASN A 28 -21.30 13.34 -14.39
C ASN A 28 -20.53 14.14 -13.33
N SER A 29 -19.21 14.34 -13.52
CA SER A 29 -18.37 15.21 -12.69
C SER A 29 -18.80 16.68 -12.75
N ARG A 30 -19.16 17.16 -13.95
CA ARG A 30 -19.66 18.54 -14.15
C ARG A 30 -20.99 18.76 -13.45
N ASP A 31 -21.93 17.83 -13.58
CA ASP A 31 -23.26 17.97 -12.97
C ASP A 31 -23.19 17.99 -11.44
N GLN A 32 -22.34 17.16 -10.83
CA GLN A 32 -22.12 17.20 -9.38
C GLN A 32 -21.42 18.48 -8.90
N SER A 33 -20.49 19.04 -9.69
CA SER A 33 -19.83 20.31 -9.36
C SER A 33 -20.78 21.52 -9.47
N LEU A 34 -21.72 21.47 -10.42
CA LEU A 34 -22.74 22.51 -10.64
C LEU A 34 -23.82 22.50 -9.55
N LEU A 35 -24.28 21.31 -9.13
CA LEU A 35 -25.23 21.15 -8.01
C LEU A 35 -24.66 21.70 -6.70
N ARG A 36 -23.35 21.53 -6.46
CA ARG A 36 -22.67 22.05 -5.26
C ARG A 36 -22.49 23.57 -5.28
N ALA A 37 -22.45 24.19 -6.46
CA ALA A 37 -22.41 25.65 -6.60
C ALA A 37 -23.81 26.26 -6.39
N GLN A 38 -24.87 25.57 -6.81
CA GLN A 38 -26.26 26.03 -6.66
C GLN A 38 -26.81 25.88 -5.24
N SER A 39 -26.28 24.99 -4.41
CA SER A 39 -26.71 24.82 -3.01
C SER A 39 -26.16 25.87 -2.03
N SER A 40 -25.59 26.98 -2.53
CA SER A 40 -24.96 28.02 -1.71
C SER A 40 -25.59 29.42 -1.82
N SER A 41 -26.78 29.53 -2.44
CA SER A 41 -27.52 30.79 -2.46
C SER A 41 -29.02 30.54 -2.48
N ASP A 42 -29.68 30.74 -1.34
CA ASP A 42 -31.13 30.89 -1.27
C ASP A 42 -31.47 32.13 -0.44
N SER A 43 -32.10 33.11 -1.08
CA SER A 43 -33.34 33.77 -0.65
C SER A 43 -33.57 35.08 -1.42
N SER A 44 -34.61 35.13 -2.24
CA SER A 44 -35.78 36.02 -2.04
C SER A 44 -36.58 36.31 -3.33
N SER A 45 -37.88 36.01 -3.22
CA SER A 45 -39.09 36.66 -3.77
C SER A 45 -39.33 36.84 -5.29
N VAL A 46 -40.57 36.50 -5.63
CA VAL A 46 -41.26 36.52 -6.93
C VAL A 46 -41.82 37.91 -7.29
N SER A 47 -41.75 38.31 -8.57
CA SER A 47 -42.83 39.06 -9.25
C SER A 47 -42.69 38.99 -10.78
N HIS A 48 -43.84 38.92 -11.48
CA HIS A 48 -44.00 38.84 -12.94
C HIS A 48 -43.85 40.21 -13.63
N SER A 49 -43.24 40.25 -14.83
CA SER A 49 -43.66 41.13 -15.94
C SER A 49 -43.04 40.70 -17.28
N THR A 50 -43.76 40.99 -18.36
CA THR A 50 -43.63 40.55 -19.75
C THR A 50 -42.55 41.26 -20.57
N ALA A 51 -41.88 40.46 -21.43
CA ALA A 51 -41.23 40.72 -22.73
C ALA A 51 -40.69 42.12 -23.10
N THR A 52 -39.40 42.20 -23.48
CA THR A 52 -38.88 42.72 -24.77
C THR A 52 -37.39 42.33 -24.91
N THR A 53 -36.94 41.92 -26.10
CA THR A 53 -35.53 41.64 -26.47
C THR A 53 -34.65 42.88 -26.28
N PRO A 54 -33.33 42.78 -25.94
CA PRO A 54 -32.33 42.63 -27.01
C PRO A 54 -30.99 41.94 -26.63
N THR A 55 -30.19 41.71 -27.68
CA THR A 55 -28.71 41.68 -27.71
C THR A 55 -27.95 40.45 -27.18
N THR A 56 -27.30 39.81 -28.15
CA THR A 56 -26.14 38.93 -28.09
C THR A 56 -25.15 39.38 -27.02
N THR A 57 -25.21 38.75 -25.85
CA THR A 57 -24.14 38.83 -24.85
C THR A 57 -23.38 37.52 -24.93
N THR A 58 -22.16 37.59 -25.44
CA THR A 58 -21.19 36.50 -25.43
C THR A 58 -20.90 36.09 -23.98
N ASP A 59 -21.33 34.89 -23.59
CA ASP A 59 -21.00 34.29 -22.28
C ASP A 59 -19.48 34.08 -22.15
N PRO A 60 -18.80 34.70 -21.15
CA PRO A 60 -17.35 34.61 -21.01
C PRO A 60 -16.86 33.33 -20.30
N ARG A 61 -17.66 32.26 -20.19
CA ARG A 61 -17.24 31.00 -19.52
C ARG A 61 -17.28 29.76 -20.41
N LYS A 62 -16.55 29.78 -21.53
CA LYS A 62 -16.08 28.51 -22.13
C LYS A 62 -14.96 27.92 -21.26
N LYS A 63 -15.32 27.21 -20.18
CA LYS A 63 -14.37 26.32 -19.49
C LYS A 63 -13.90 25.27 -20.51
N HIS A 64 -12.60 25.21 -20.75
CA HIS A 64 -11.99 24.30 -21.71
C HIS A 64 -12.08 22.85 -21.21
N ASP A 65 -12.69 21.97 -22.01
CA ASP A 65 -12.83 20.55 -21.72
C ASP A 65 -11.46 19.85 -21.80
N LEU A 66 -11.01 19.27 -20.68
CA LEU A 66 -9.88 18.33 -20.67
C LEU A 66 -10.17 17.17 -21.62
N LYS A 67 -9.28 16.95 -22.59
CA LYS A 67 -9.28 15.72 -23.40
C LYS A 67 -8.47 14.67 -22.65
N LEU A 68 -9.17 13.66 -22.14
CA LEU A 68 -8.56 12.53 -21.47
C LEU A 68 -8.63 11.29 -22.36
N GLN A 69 -7.64 10.41 -22.24
CA GLN A 69 -7.62 9.07 -22.81
C GLN A 69 -7.20 8.07 -21.73
N ALA A 70 -7.93 6.96 -21.63
CA ALA A 70 -7.63 5.89 -20.69
C ALA A 70 -7.06 4.67 -21.42
N THR A 71 -5.98 4.10 -20.90
CA THR A 71 -5.28 2.93 -21.47
C THR A 71 -4.79 1.99 -20.38
N LEU A 72 -4.57 0.73 -20.74
CA LEU A 72 -3.87 -0.25 -19.89
C LEU A 72 -2.45 -0.49 -20.43
N ALA A 73 -1.45 -0.38 -19.56
CA ALA A 73 -0.05 -0.69 -19.83
C ALA A 73 0.30 -2.08 -19.28
N ARG A 74 1.04 -2.89 -20.05
CA ARG A 74 1.31 -4.30 -19.75
C ARG A 74 2.50 -4.51 -18.82
N SER A 75 3.27 -3.46 -18.58
CA SER A 75 4.33 -3.37 -17.60
C SER A 75 4.47 -1.92 -17.16
N ILE A 76 5.10 -1.69 -16.03
CA ILE A 76 5.40 -0.33 -15.59
C ILE A 76 6.41 0.35 -16.53
N SER A 77 7.29 -0.45 -17.15
CA SER A 77 8.28 0.04 -18.12
C SER A 77 7.65 0.64 -19.38
N GLU A 78 6.45 0.19 -19.79
CA GLU A 78 5.69 0.82 -20.89
C GLU A 78 5.18 2.23 -20.55
N ILE A 79 5.05 2.56 -19.26
CA ILE A 79 4.69 3.91 -18.78
C ILE A 79 5.94 4.80 -18.72
N GLY A 80 7.06 4.22 -18.28
CA GLY A 80 8.33 4.91 -18.06
C GLY A 80 8.43 5.59 -16.70
N GLN A 81 9.62 5.55 -16.11
CA GLN A 81 9.91 6.04 -14.76
C GLN A 81 9.52 7.51 -14.58
N GLN A 82 9.96 8.39 -15.49
CA GLN A 82 9.68 9.82 -15.41
C GLN A 82 8.17 10.13 -15.37
N ALA A 83 7.38 9.40 -16.16
CA ALA A 83 5.93 9.59 -16.19
C ALA A 83 5.26 9.12 -14.90
N TRP A 84 5.65 7.94 -14.40
CA TRP A 84 5.16 7.38 -13.14
C TRP A 84 5.50 8.28 -11.94
N ASP A 85 6.77 8.69 -11.83
CA ASP A 85 7.26 9.55 -10.76
C ASP A 85 6.65 10.95 -10.81
N SER A 86 6.18 11.41 -11.97
CA SER A 86 5.43 12.67 -12.06
C SER A 86 4.03 12.58 -11.41
N CYS A 87 3.51 11.38 -11.18
CA CYS A 87 2.23 11.12 -10.52
C CYS A 87 2.40 10.63 -9.06
N HIS A 88 3.51 9.97 -8.74
CA HIS A 88 3.81 9.45 -7.40
C HIS A 88 4.51 10.52 -6.55
N ASP A 89 4.07 10.73 -5.32
CA ASP A 89 4.62 11.74 -4.40
C ASP A 89 5.88 11.28 -3.64
N ASN A 90 6.41 10.10 -3.97
CA ASN A 90 7.59 9.49 -3.33
C ASN A 90 7.42 9.22 -1.81
N SER A 91 6.18 9.20 -1.31
CA SER A 91 5.87 9.00 0.12
C SER A 91 5.90 7.53 0.52
N ASN A 92 5.34 6.65 -0.31
CA ASN A 92 5.22 5.22 -0.09
C ASN A 92 6.19 4.47 -1.02
N PRO A 93 7.23 3.80 -0.49
CA PRO A 93 8.27 3.20 -1.32
C PRO A 93 7.72 2.04 -2.18
N PHE A 94 6.61 1.42 -1.77
CA PHE A 94 6.00 0.30 -2.49
C PHE A 94 5.25 0.69 -3.77
N LEU A 95 5.00 1.98 -3.96
CA LEU A 95 4.39 2.54 -5.16
C LEU A 95 5.41 3.27 -6.03
N SER A 96 6.70 3.24 -5.66
CA SER A 96 7.77 3.75 -6.52
C SER A 96 7.89 2.93 -7.80
N TYR A 97 8.40 3.57 -8.86
CA TYR A 97 8.68 2.87 -10.11
C TYR A 97 9.63 1.71 -9.86
N GLU A 98 10.70 1.94 -9.10
CA GLU A 98 11.77 0.99 -8.81
C GLU A 98 11.24 -0.27 -8.14
N PHE A 99 10.33 -0.14 -7.16
CA PHE A 99 9.77 -1.28 -6.46
C PHE A 99 8.89 -2.15 -7.36
N LEU A 100 7.95 -1.52 -8.09
CA LEU A 100 7.02 -2.23 -8.95
C LEU A 100 7.75 -2.83 -10.17
N ASN A 101 8.74 -2.12 -10.71
CA ASN A 101 9.60 -2.63 -11.76
C ASN A 101 10.47 -3.79 -11.27
N ALA A 102 11.02 -3.75 -10.05
CA ALA A 102 11.76 -4.87 -9.47
C ALA A 102 10.89 -6.13 -9.32
N LEU A 103 9.60 -5.99 -8.96
CA LEU A 103 8.66 -7.11 -8.91
C LEU A 103 8.39 -7.74 -10.29
N GLU A 104 8.30 -6.90 -11.33
CA GLU A 104 8.05 -7.34 -12.70
C GLU A 104 9.30 -7.99 -13.31
N ASP A 105 10.45 -7.32 -13.24
CA ASP A 105 11.73 -7.77 -13.81
C ASP A 105 12.23 -9.06 -13.16
N SER A 106 12.03 -9.23 -11.85
CA SER A 106 12.47 -10.42 -11.11
C SER A 106 11.63 -11.68 -11.38
N GLY A 107 10.55 -11.53 -12.16
CA GLY A 107 9.57 -12.59 -12.40
C GLY A 107 8.59 -12.84 -11.25
N SER A 108 8.65 -12.07 -10.16
CA SER A 108 7.77 -12.21 -8.99
C SER A 108 6.32 -11.84 -9.29
N CYS A 109 6.09 -10.85 -10.15
CA CYS A 109 4.77 -10.38 -10.54
C CYS A 109 4.54 -10.62 -12.04
N THR A 110 4.20 -11.87 -12.38
CA THR A 110 4.01 -12.30 -13.78
C THR A 110 2.71 -13.09 -13.96
N PRO A 111 2.19 -13.21 -15.20
CA PRO A 111 0.97 -13.97 -15.48
C PRO A 111 1.03 -15.42 -14.98
N THR A 112 2.21 -16.06 -15.04
CA THR A 112 2.41 -17.44 -14.55
C THR A 112 2.31 -17.56 -13.04
N GLN A 113 2.59 -16.48 -12.30
CA GLN A 113 2.36 -16.37 -10.86
C GLN A 113 0.93 -15.90 -10.53
N GLY A 114 0.05 -15.78 -11.52
CA GLY A 114 -1.31 -15.26 -11.33
C GLY A 114 -1.39 -13.75 -11.12
N TRP A 115 -0.32 -13.01 -11.47
CA TRP A 115 -0.21 -11.56 -11.37
C TRP A 115 0.19 -10.95 -12.71
N GLN A 116 -0.79 -10.66 -13.58
CA GLN A 116 -0.50 -10.02 -14.86
C GLN A 116 -0.62 -8.49 -14.73
N PRO A 117 0.47 -7.71 -14.91
CA PRO A 117 0.37 -6.26 -14.89
C PRO A 117 -0.52 -5.74 -16.02
N GLN A 118 -1.40 -4.79 -15.67
CA GLN A 118 -2.31 -4.06 -16.54
C GLN A 118 -2.51 -2.65 -15.96
N HIS A 119 -1.41 -1.94 -15.68
CA HIS A 119 -1.44 -0.63 -15.02
C HIS A 119 -2.35 0.34 -15.78
N PHE A 120 -3.26 0.98 -15.07
CA PHE A 120 -4.22 1.90 -15.68
C PHE A 120 -3.63 3.30 -15.75
N VAL A 121 -3.72 3.93 -16.92
CA VAL A 121 -3.10 5.21 -17.21
C VAL A 121 -4.12 6.15 -17.82
N ILE A 122 -4.22 7.36 -17.28
CA ILE A 122 -4.89 8.49 -17.92
C ILE A 122 -3.83 9.37 -18.57
N ARG A 123 -3.99 9.59 -19.88
CA ARG A 123 -3.26 10.60 -20.64
C ARG A 123 -4.17 11.76 -21.00
N GLY A 124 -3.60 12.95 -21.13
CA GLY A 124 -4.32 14.12 -21.57
C GLY A 124 -3.37 15.27 -21.87
N THR A 125 -3.93 16.41 -22.29
CA THR A 125 -3.10 17.59 -22.58
C THR A 125 -3.05 18.51 -21.37
N PRO A 126 -1.84 18.83 -20.86
CA PRO A 126 -1.68 19.69 -19.70
C PRO A 126 -1.80 21.16 -20.14
N GLU A 127 -3.02 21.58 -20.49
CA GLU A 127 -3.34 22.95 -20.91
C GLU A 127 -2.78 23.39 -22.27
N ARG A 128 -3.57 24.20 -23.00
CA ARG A 128 -3.18 24.82 -24.27
C ARG A 128 -2.07 25.84 -24.06
N GLU A 129 -0.85 25.53 -24.48
CA GLU A 129 -0.04 26.53 -25.17
C GLU A 129 -0.19 26.30 -26.67
N LYS A 130 -0.22 27.40 -27.44
CA LYS A 130 -0.78 27.54 -28.80
C LYS A 130 -0.10 26.71 -29.92
N ASP A 131 0.68 25.69 -29.61
CA ASP A 131 1.41 24.92 -30.60
C ASP A 131 0.73 23.58 -30.88
N GLU A 132 0.41 23.36 -32.16
CA GLU A 132 -0.44 22.29 -32.69
C GLU A 132 0.20 20.88 -32.63
N HIS A 133 1.20 20.68 -31.77
CA HIS A 133 1.86 19.39 -31.53
C HIS A 133 1.79 19.04 -30.03
N GLU A 134 0.58 18.99 -29.45
CA GLU A 134 0.39 18.61 -28.05
C GLU A 134 0.60 17.09 -27.87
N GLU A 135 1.80 16.69 -27.43
CA GLU A 135 2.08 15.34 -26.95
C GLU A 135 1.23 15.08 -25.69
N GLN A 136 0.45 13.99 -25.69
CA GLN A 136 -0.34 13.63 -24.51
C GLN A 136 0.59 13.20 -23.37
N VAL A 137 0.46 13.86 -22.23
CA VAL A 137 1.23 13.49 -21.02
C VAL A 137 0.41 12.56 -20.14
N VAL A 138 1.12 11.77 -19.33
CA VAL A 138 0.49 11.01 -18.24
C VAL A 138 0.02 11.97 -17.15
N LEU A 139 -1.27 11.90 -16.83
CA LEU A 139 -1.93 12.70 -15.79
C LEU A 139 -2.30 11.87 -14.56
N ALA A 140 -2.49 10.56 -14.71
CA ALA A 140 -2.66 9.65 -13.60
C ALA A 140 -2.23 8.22 -13.93
N CYS A 141 -1.81 7.50 -12.90
CA CYS A 141 -1.47 6.09 -12.92
C CYS A 141 -2.18 5.35 -11.78
N VAL A 142 -2.53 4.09 -12.02
CA VAL A 142 -3.07 3.17 -10.99
C VAL A 142 -2.32 1.84 -11.15
N PRO A 143 -1.65 1.33 -10.10
CA PRO A 143 -1.11 -0.02 -10.13
C PRO A 143 -2.29 -0.98 -10.23
N LEU A 144 -2.35 -1.75 -11.30
CA LEU A 144 -3.51 -2.58 -11.63
C LEU A 144 -3.03 -3.88 -12.27
N TYR A 145 -3.63 -4.98 -11.85
CA TYR A 145 -3.24 -6.33 -12.24
C TYR A 145 -4.48 -7.16 -12.56
N LEU A 146 -4.35 -8.09 -13.52
CA LEU A 146 -5.29 -9.20 -13.64
C LEU A 146 -4.81 -10.35 -12.77
N LYS A 147 -5.71 -10.80 -11.90
CA LYS A 147 -5.43 -11.80 -10.87
C LYS A 147 -6.16 -13.09 -11.14
N GLY A 148 -5.43 -14.19 -11.18
CA GLY A 148 -5.97 -15.54 -11.42
C GLY A 148 -6.38 -16.30 -10.14
N HIS A 149 -6.17 -15.72 -8.96
CA HIS A 149 -6.47 -16.32 -7.65
C HIS A 149 -6.38 -15.26 -6.52
N SER A 150 -6.79 -15.60 -5.29
CA SER A 150 -6.71 -14.68 -4.12
C SER A 150 -5.31 -14.49 -3.54
N TYR A 151 -4.35 -15.39 -3.83
CA TYR A 151 -3.04 -15.37 -3.15
C TYR A 151 -2.23 -14.08 -3.37
N GLY A 152 -1.55 -13.62 -2.31
CA GLY A 152 -0.65 -12.47 -2.33
C GLY A 152 -1.29 -11.08 -2.21
N GLU A 153 -2.62 -10.95 -2.18
CA GLU A 153 -3.29 -9.64 -2.06
C GLU A 153 -3.71 -9.28 -0.62
N TYR A 154 -3.59 -10.23 0.31
CA TYR A 154 -3.85 -10.08 1.76
C TYR A 154 -5.28 -9.68 2.16
N VAL A 155 -6.19 -9.62 1.19
CA VAL A 155 -7.63 -9.48 1.36
C VAL A 155 -8.26 -10.65 0.60
N PHE A 156 -8.29 -11.82 1.23
CA PHE A 156 -8.67 -13.05 0.55
C PHE A 156 -10.17 -13.09 0.25
N ASP A 157 -10.50 -13.38 -1.00
CA ASP A 157 -11.84 -13.42 -1.55
C ASP A 157 -12.21 -14.80 -2.12
N SER A 158 -11.48 -15.85 -1.72
CA SER A 158 -11.75 -17.23 -2.20
C SER A 158 -13.17 -17.68 -1.89
N ALA A 159 -13.75 -17.24 -0.76
CA ALA A 159 -15.15 -17.48 -0.42
C ALA A 159 -16.11 -16.76 -1.37
N TRP A 160 -15.77 -15.54 -1.79
CA TRP A 160 -16.54 -14.75 -2.76
C TRP A 160 -16.47 -15.41 -4.15
N ALA A 161 -15.27 -15.81 -4.58
CA ALA A 161 -15.06 -16.52 -5.84
C ALA A 161 -15.88 -17.81 -5.91
N GLN A 162 -15.81 -18.64 -4.87
CA GLN A 162 -16.59 -19.87 -4.78
C GLN A 162 -18.10 -19.62 -4.79
N ALA A 163 -18.57 -18.56 -4.11
CA ALA A 163 -20.00 -18.21 -4.13
C ALA A 163 -20.43 -17.74 -5.53
N PHE A 164 -19.62 -16.91 -6.19
CA PHE A 164 -19.85 -16.46 -7.56
C PHE A 164 -19.97 -17.64 -8.52
N ASP A 165 -18.96 -18.51 -8.56
CA ASP A 165 -18.90 -19.64 -9.50
C ASP A 165 -20.04 -20.65 -9.26
N ARG A 166 -20.49 -20.82 -8.01
CA ARG A 166 -21.58 -21.75 -7.69
C ARG A 166 -22.99 -21.21 -7.96
N HIS A 167 -23.21 -19.90 -7.80
CA HIS A 167 -24.57 -19.36 -7.71
C HIS A 167 -24.88 -18.25 -8.72
N PHE A 168 -23.86 -17.63 -9.32
CA PHE A 168 -24.05 -16.42 -10.14
C PHE A 168 -23.43 -16.53 -11.54
N ALA A 169 -22.38 -17.33 -11.71
CA ALA A 169 -21.74 -17.54 -13.01
C ALA A 169 -22.69 -18.23 -14.00
N ALA A 170 -22.90 -17.61 -15.15
CA ALA A 170 -23.56 -18.25 -16.29
C ALA A 170 -22.56 -19.17 -17.04
N PRO A 171 -23.03 -20.16 -17.80
CA PRO A 171 -22.15 -21.04 -18.58
C PRO A 171 -21.25 -20.33 -19.59
N SER A 172 -21.62 -19.12 -20.01
CA SER A 172 -20.87 -18.26 -20.92
C SER A 172 -19.86 -17.33 -20.23
N ASP A 173 -19.88 -17.26 -18.90
CA ASP A 173 -19.04 -16.33 -18.14
C ASP A 173 -17.63 -16.90 -17.96
N ASN A 174 -16.66 -16.00 -17.81
CA ASN A 174 -15.28 -16.36 -17.49
C ASN A 174 -15.09 -16.82 -16.02
N GLY A 175 -16.18 -16.96 -15.25
CA GLY A 175 -16.13 -17.19 -13.79
C GLY A 175 -15.66 -15.96 -13.02
N TYR A 176 -15.33 -16.16 -11.75
CA TYR A 176 -14.83 -15.06 -10.90
C TYR A 176 -13.42 -14.61 -11.29
N TYR A 177 -12.56 -15.53 -11.71
CA TYR A 177 -11.19 -15.24 -12.13
C TYR A 177 -11.01 -15.36 -13.66
N PRO A 178 -10.21 -14.50 -14.30
CA PRO A 178 -9.43 -13.44 -13.67
C PRO A 178 -10.29 -12.24 -13.25
N LYS A 179 -9.90 -11.61 -12.14
CA LYS A 179 -10.46 -10.34 -11.67
C LYS A 179 -9.44 -9.21 -11.83
N MET A 180 -9.90 -7.97 -11.82
CA MET A 180 -8.99 -6.82 -11.76
C MET A 180 -8.65 -6.48 -10.30
N GLN A 181 -7.38 -6.19 -10.02
CA GLN A 181 -6.88 -5.92 -8.68
C GLN A 181 -5.93 -4.73 -8.69
N SER A 182 -6.29 -3.65 -8.00
CA SER A 182 -5.41 -2.54 -7.68
C SER A 182 -4.90 -2.66 -6.26
N CYS A 183 -3.61 -2.96 -6.12
CA CYS A 183 -2.90 -3.03 -4.85
C CYS A 183 -1.39 -2.97 -5.09
N VAL A 184 -0.60 -2.97 -4.02
CA VAL A 184 0.81 -3.35 -4.13
C VAL A 184 0.91 -4.88 -4.04
N PRO A 185 1.52 -5.58 -5.02
CA PRO A 185 1.69 -7.02 -4.94
C PRO A 185 2.43 -7.45 -3.67
N PHE A 186 1.94 -8.51 -3.05
CA PHE A 186 2.52 -9.14 -1.86
C PHE A 186 2.63 -8.23 -0.64
N THR A 187 2.01 -7.03 -0.67
CA THR A 187 2.27 -5.96 0.29
C THR A 187 0.98 -5.30 0.78
N PRO A 188 0.48 -5.67 1.96
CA PRO A 188 -0.72 -5.08 2.56
C PRO A 188 -0.40 -3.72 3.20
N VAL A 189 -0.02 -2.73 2.38
CA VAL A 189 0.32 -1.38 2.85
C VAL A 189 -0.78 -0.40 2.47
N THR A 190 -1.23 0.39 3.43
CA THR A 190 -2.17 1.48 3.16
C THR A 190 -1.46 2.60 2.41
N GLY A 191 -2.08 3.09 1.34
CA GLY A 191 -1.55 4.22 0.57
C GLY A 191 -2.42 4.52 -0.64
N SER A 192 -2.07 5.56 -1.37
CA SER A 192 -2.81 5.92 -2.58
C SER A 192 -2.77 4.79 -3.62
N ARG A 193 -3.86 4.63 -4.36
CA ARG A 193 -3.94 3.76 -5.54
C ARG A 193 -4.22 4.56 -6.80
N ILE A 194 -4.76 5.76 -6.67
CA ILE A 194 -4.99 6.71 -7.75
C ILE A 194 -3.89 7.78 -7.67
N LEU A 195 -2.77 7.51 -8.34
CA LEU A 195 -1.62 8.42 -8.39
C LEU A 195 -1.91 9.49 -9.44
N VAL A 196 -2.11 10.74 -9.02
CA VAL A 196 -2.47 11.83 -9.93
C VAL A 196 -1.38 12.88 -9.94
N LYS A 197 -0.96 13.26 -11.14
CA LYS A 197 -0.01 14.34 -11.36
C LYS A 197 -0.46 15.61 -10.63
N PRO A 198 0.38 16.22 -9.77
CA PRO A 198 0.05 17.49 -9.15
C PRO A 198 -0.27 18.56 -10.19
N GLY A 199 -1.29 19.38 -9.92
CA GLY A 199 -1.71 20.44 -10.83
C GLY A 199 -3.15 20.86 -10.59
N LYS A 200 -3.60 21.90 -11.30
CA LYS A 200 -4.93 22.51 -11.10
C LYS A 200 -6.10 21.56 -11.33
N HIS A 201 -5.87 20.49 -12.10
CA HIS A 201 -6.88 19.51 -12.50
C HIS A 201 -6.81 18.21 -11.69
N LYS A 202 -5.97 18.13 -10.64
CA LYS A 202 -5.74 16.90 -9.86
C LYS A 202 -7.04 16.23 -9.41
N GLU A 203 -7.95 17.00 -8.84
CA GLU A 203 -9.22 16.43 -8.35
C GLU A 203 -10.16 15.98 -9.48
N GLU A 204 -10.18 16.70 -10.60
CA GLU A 204 -10.99 16.32 -11.77
C GLU A 204 -10.47 15.02 -12.39
N VAL A 205 -9.15 14.89 -12.51
CA VAL A 205 -8.50 13.66 -12.99
C VAL A 205 -8.73 12.50 -12.01
N ALA A 206 -8.61 12.72 -10.69
CA ALA A 206 -8.89 11.69 -9.69
C ALA A 206 -10.34 11.16 -9.79
N ARG A 207 -11.31 12.06 -9.97
CA ARG A 207 -12.72 11.68 -10.20
C ARG A 207 -12.90 10.94 -11.53
N ALA A 208 -12.21 11.35 -12.58
CA ALA A 208 -12.25 10.65 -13.86
C ALA A 208 -11.73 9.22 -13.72
N VAL A 209 -10.59 9.02 -13.05
CA VAL A 209 -10.03 7.70 -12.75
C VAL A 209 -11.03 6.85 -11.97
N ALA A 210 -11.54 7.33 -10.84
CA ALA A 210 -12.46 6.55 -9.99
C ALA A 210 -13.73 6.12 -10.72
N ASN A 211 -14.31 6.99 -11.54
CA ASN A 211 -15.46 6.65 -12.38
C ASN A 211 -15.12 5.61 -13.44
N THR A 212 -13.99 5.77 -14.14
CA THR A 212 -13.58 4.79 -15.17
C THR A 212 -13.30 3.43 -14.54
N LEU A 213 -12.62 3.35 -13.40
CA LEU A 213 -12.42 2.09 -12.67
C LEU A 213 -13.75 1.41 -12.30
N GLY A 214 -14.80 2.20 -12.03
CA GLY A 214 -16.12 1.67 -11.67
C GLY A 214 -16.87 0.97 -12.80
N THR A 215 -16.60 1.32 -14.06
CA THR A 215 -17.24 0.69 -15.23
C THR A 215 -16.31 -0.26 -15.98
N LEU A 216 -14.99 -0.12 -15.79
CA LEU A 216 -13.96 -0.90 -16.45
C LEU A 216 -14.16 -2.43 -16.42
N PRO A 217 -14.49 -3.08 -15.28
CA PRO A 217 -14.66 -4.53 -15.27
C PRO A 217 -15.83 -4.97 -16.17
N GLN A 218 -16.92 -4.19 -16.23
CA GLN A 218 -18.05 -4.50 -17.13
C GLN A 218 -17.65 -4.35 -18.61
N GLU A 219 -16.91 -3.29 -18.95
CA GLU A 219 -16.47 -3.04 -20.33
C GLU A 219 -15.50 -4.09 -20.88
N LEU A 220 -14.70 -4.68 -19.99
CA LEU A 220 -13.72 -5.70 -20.33
C LEU A 220 -14.19 -7.13 -19.99
N SER A 221 -15.46 -7.31 -19.64
CA SER A 221 -16.06 -8.60 -19.31
C SER A 221 -15.35 -9.37 -18.18
N PHE A 222 -14.90 -8.65 -17.15
CA PHE A 222 -14.41 -9.21 -15.89
C PHE A 222 -15.51 -9.20 -14.82
N SER A 223 -15.45 -10.14 -13.89
CA SER A 223 -16.42 -10.27 -12.78
C SER A 223 -16.39 -9.06 -11.84
N SER A 224 -15.21 -8.49 -11.61
CA SER A 224 -14.99 -7.44 -10.63
C SER A 224 -13.66 -6.68 -10.78
N LEU A 225 -13.60 -5.53 -10.11
CA LEU A 225 -12.38 -4.78 -9.80
C LEU A 225 -12.29 -4.52 -8.30
N HIS A 226 -11.15 -4.85 -7.69
CA HIS A 226 -10.90 -4.62 -6.27
C HIS A 226 -9.72 -3.67 -6.08
N CYS A 227 -9.92 -2.62 -5.30
CA CYS A 227 -8.87 -1.72 -4.84
C CYS A 227 -8.65 -1.99 -3.35
N THR A 228 -7.48 -2.49 -2.94
CA THR A 228 -7.21 -2.88 -1.55
C THR A 228 -6.12 -2.04 -0.90
N PHE A 229 -6.34 -1.75 0.39
CA PHE A 229 -5.51 -0.87 1.21
C PHE A 229 -5.36 0.54 0.59
N ASN A 230 -6.41 1.03 -0.05
CA ASN A 230 -6.47 2.41 -0.53
C ASN A 230 -6.69 3.38 0.64
N THR A 231 -6.49 4.67 0.40
CA THR A 231 -6.75 5.71 1.42
C THR A 231 -8.24 5.84 1.72
N GLU A 232 -8.58 6.36 2.90
CA GLU A 232 -9.97 6.68 3.24
C GLU A 232 -10.59 7.69 2.26
N GLU A 233 -9.80 8.67 1.80
CA GLU A 233 -10.23 9.63 0.78
C GLU A 233 -10.65 8.92 -0.52
N GLU A 234 -9.81 8.02 -1.02
CA GLU A 234 -10.11 7.22 -2.21
C GLU A 234 -11.29 6.27 -1.97
N TRP A 235 -11.45 5.75 -0.75
CA TRP A 235 -12.57 4.87 -0.37
C TRP A 235 -13.90 5.60 -0.45
N LEU A 236 -13.96 6.84 0.05
CA LEU A 236 -15.12 7.73 -0.04
C LEU A 236 -15.35 8.23 -1.47
N LEU A 237 -14.29 8.48 -2.23
CA LEU A 237 -14.38 8.87 -3.64
C LEU A 237 -14.97 7.72 -4.47
N MET A 238 -14.38 6.52 -4.41
CA MET A 238 -14.83 5.35 -5.17
C MET A 238 -16.23 4.88 -4.76
N SER A 239 -16.67 5.09 -3.51
CA SER A 239 -18.05 4.75 -3.13
C SER A 239 -19.09 5.58 -3.88
N LYS A 240 -18.78 6.83 -4.23
CA LYS A 240 -19.65 7.67 -5.07
C LYS A 240 -19.71 7.19 -6.52
N CYS A 241 -18.75 6.35 -6.93
CA CYS A 241 -18.65 5.73 -8.24
C CYS A 241 -19.14 4.27 -8.25
N GLY A 242 -19.88 3.83 -7.23
CA GLY A 242 -20.41 2.47 -7.15
C GLY A 242 -19.47 1.46 -6.48
N GLY A 243 -18.36 1.87 -5.86
CA GLY A 243 -17.50 0.99 -5.10
C GLY A 243 -18.15 0.56 -3.78
N LEU A 244 -18.31 -0.75 -3.57
CA LEU A 244 -18.69 -1.31 -2.28
C LEU A 244 -17.55 -1.12 -1.28
N ARG A 245 -17.90 -0.74 -0.06
CA ARG A 245 -16.95 -0.33 0.97
C ARG A 245 -16.64 -1.48 1.92
N ARG A 246 -15.37 -1.83 2.10
CA ARG A 246 -14.90 -2.76 3.13
C ARG A 246 -13.92 -2.05 4.06
N THR A 247 -13.99 -2.36 5.35
CA THR A 247 -12.96 -2.00 6.33
C THR A 247 -12.26 -3.25 6.81
N GLY A 248 -10.97 -3.11 7.12
CA GLY A 248 -10.18 -4.12 7.82
C GLY A 248 -9.45 -3.46 8.98
N VAL A 249 -8.62 -4.25 9.67
CA VAL A 249 -7.81 -3.75 10.77
C VAL A 249 -6.36 -4.19 10.60
N GLN A 250 -5.46 -3.26 10.83
CA GLN A 250 -4.03 -3.49 11.01
C GLN A 250 -3.59 -2.93 12.36
N TYR A 251 -2.30 -3.06 12.65
CA TYR A 251 -1.71 -2.57 13.89
C TYR A 251 -0.49 -1.73 13.57
N HIS A 252 -0.54 -0.44 13.91
CA HIS A 252 0.49 0.55 13.63
C HIS A 252 1.02 1.13 14.94
N TRP A 253 2.35 1.31 15.03
CA TRP A 253 2.96 2.03 16.14
C TRP A 253 3.14 3.48 15.72
N HIS A 254 2.68 4.41 16.56
CA HIS A 254 2.81 5.85 16.33
C HIS A 254 3.90 6.43 17.22
N ASN A 255 4.78 7.22 16.63
CA ASN A 255 5.76 8.01 17.35
C ASN A 255 5.07 9.24 17.92
N ASP A 256 4.28 9.05 18.96
CA ASP A 256 3.54 10.12 19.61
C ASP A 256 3.68 9.99 21.12
N SER A 257 4.32 10.98 21.72
CA SER A 257 4.54 11.10 23.17
C SER A 257 3.44 11.88 23.88
N THR A 258 2.36 12.27 23.19
CA THR A 258 1.22 12.94 23.83
C THR A 258 0.60 12.03 24.89
N PRO A 259 0.44 12.52 26.13
CA PRO A 259 -0.38 11.82 27.12
C PRO A 259 -1.82 11.73 26.63
N ALA A 260 -2.46 10.57 26.78
CA ALA A 260 -3.88 10.44 26.58
C ALA A 260 -4.61 11.30 27.63
N HIS A 261 -5.13 12.46 27.21
CA HIS A 261 -5.92 13.40 28.02
C HIS A 261 -5.28 13.94 29.31
N ASP A 262 -4.72 15.15 29.24
CA ASP A 262 -5.27 16.20 30.10
C ASP A 262 -6.31 16.96 29.27
N GLY A 263 -7.44 17.34 29.85
CA GLY A 263 -8.50 18.04 29.13
C GLY A 263 -8.15 19.49 28.74
N THR A 264 -6.87 19.87 28.69
CA THR A 264 -6.45 21.24 28.43
C THR A 264 -5.87 21.32 27.03
N GLY A 265 -6.67 21.83 26.09
CA GLY A 265 -6.33 22.05 24.69
C GLY A 265 -5.25 23.13 24.49
N ASN A 266 -4.07 22.91 25.05
CA ASN A 266 -2.94 23.81 24.87
C ASN A 266 -2.10 23.31 23.70
N ASN A 267 -2.29 23.96 22.54
CA ASN A 267 -1.48 23.78 21.34
C ASN A 267 -0.03 24.23 21.62
N SER A 268 0.77 23.34 22.18
CA SER A 268 2.22 23.51 22.28
C SER A 268 2.85 23.15 20.93
N THR A 269 3.56 24.10 20.32
CA THR A 269 4.37 23.97 19.09
C THR A 269 5.61 23.06 19.27
N LYS A 270 5.65 22.23 20.32
CA LYS A 270 6.78 21.35 20.63
C LYS A 270 6.52 19.97 20.01
N SER A 271 7.53 19.43 19.35
CA SER A 271 7.48 18.09 18.75
C SER A 271 7.08 17.04 19.79
N ASN A 272 5.91 16.42 19.61
CA ASN A 272 5.39 15.35 20.48
C ASN A 272 5.93 13.97 20.09
N LEU A 273 7.23 13.86 19.79
CA LEU A 273 7.87 12.58 19.46
C LEU A 273 8.61 12.05 20.69
N TYR A 274 8.71 10.73 20.83
CA TYR A 274 9.60 10.14 21.84
C TYR A 274 11.05 10.56 21.56
N ALA A 275 11.84 10.91 22.58
CA ALA A 275 13.25 11.26 22.38
C ALA A 275 14.15 10.03 22.31
N ASN A 276 13.77 8.94 22.98
CA ASN A 276 14.48 7.67 22.96
C ASN A 276 13.52 6.49 23.26
N PHE A 277 14.00 5.25 23.09
CA PHE A 277 13.20 4.05 23.33
C PHE A 277 12.71 3.92 24.79
N GLY A 278 13.48 4.44 25.75
CA GLY A 278 13.11 4.46 27.17
C GLY A 278 11.89 5.33 27.46
N ASP A 279 11.71 6.44 26.74
CA ASP A 279 10.52 7.30 26.84
C ASP A 279 9.27 6.55 26.33
N PHE A 280 9.40 5.83 25.20
CA PHE A 280 8.35 4.94 24.70
C PHE A 280 8.00 3.86 25.73
N GLU A 281 8.99 3.19 26.32
CA GLU A 281 8.75 2.22 27.38
C GLU A 281 8.05 2.83 28.60
N ALA A 282 8.34 4.10 28.92
CA ALA A 282 7.74 4.80 30.05
C ALA A 282 6.26 5.15 29.82
N ALA A 283 5.84 5.32 28.56
CA ALA A 283 4.44 5.54 28.18
C ALA A 283 3.57 4.27 28.30
N LEU A 284 4.18 3.08 28.31
CA LEU A 284 3.48 1.81 28.44
C LEU A 284 3.11 1.46 29.90
N GLN A 285 2.05 0.67 30.05
CA GLN A 285 1.69 0.04 31.32
C GLN A 285 2.84 -0.84 31.86
N GLN A 286 2.98 -0.91 33.18
CA GLN A 286 4.12 -1.60 33.84
C GLN A 286 4.29 -3.06 33.38
N LYS A 287 3.18 -3.80 33.23
CA LYS A 287 3.21 -5.20 32.76
C LYS A 287 3.78 -5.30 31.33
N ARG A 288 3.40 -4.38 30.43
CA ARG A 288 3.84 -4.35 29.03
C ARG A 288 5.32 -4.00 28.93
N ARG A 289 5.75 -2.93 29.61
CA ARG A 289 7.17 -2.56 29.73
C ARG A 289 8.03 -3.70 30.25
N LYS A 290 7.60 -4.40 31.31
CA LYS A 290 8.34 -5.56 31.85
C LYS A 290 8.46 -6.69 30.83
N ALA A 291 7.41 -6.97 30.06
CA ALA A 291 7.43 -8.00 29.03
C ALA A 291 8.41 -7.66 27.89
N ILE A 292 8.38 -6.42 27.37
CA ILE A 292 9.32 -5.96 26.33
C ILE A 292 10.77 -6.15 26.79
N ARG A 293 11.13 -5.64 27.97
CA ARG A 293 12.49 -5.78 28.52
C ARG A 293 12.94 -7.24 28.66
N GLN A 294 12.03 -8.12 29.08
CA GLN A 294 12.32 -9.57 29.18
C GLN A 294 12.52 -10.22 27.80
N GLU A 295 11.78 -9.80 26.78
CA GLU A 295 11.96 -10.29 25.41
C GLU A 295 13.29 -9.85 24.83
N ARG A 296 13.67 -8.57 24.94
CA ARG A 296 14.97 -8.07 24.48
C ARG A 296 16.13 -8.77 25.19
N LYS A 297 16.02 -8.99 26.50
CA LYS A 297 17.03 -9.70 27.31
C LYS A 297 17.25 -11.16 26.86
N LYS A 298 16.22 -11.84 26.36
CA LYS A 298 16.38 -13.21 25.83
C LYS A 298 17.28 -13.24 24.60
N VAL A 299 17.16 -12.24 23.73
CA VAL A 299 17.99 -12.12 22.52
C VAL A 299 19.45 -11.82 22.90
N SER A 300 19.68 -10.87 23.80
CA SER A 300 21.04 -10.58 24.28
C SER A 300 21.70 -11.78 24.97
N ASN A 301 20.93 -12.53 25.76
CA ASN A 301 21.42 -13.74 26.45
C ASN A 301 21.72 -14.90 25.49
N ALA A 302 21.15 -14.88 24.28
CA ALA A 302 21.42 -15.88 23.25
C ALA A 302 22.76 -15.63 22.52
N GLY A 303 23.53 -14.61 22.92
CA GLY A 303 24.83 -14.32 22.32
C GLY A 303 24.72 -13.78 20.89
N LEU A 304 23.59 -13.18 20.53
CA LEU A 304 23.37 -12.58 19.22
C LEU A 304 23.76 -11.11 19.21
N ARG A 305 24.40 -10.68 18.12
CA ARG A 305 24.60 -9.27 17.79
C ARG A 305 23.51 -8.83 16.82
N VAL A 306 22.76 -7.80 17.19
CA VAL A 306 21.75 -7.17 16.33
C VAL A 306 22.33 -5.94 15.65
N GLN A 307 22.10 -5.78 14.35
CA GLN A 307 22.54 -4.63 13.56
C GLN A 307 21.41 -4.13 12.65
N ARG A 308 21.44 -2.85 12.31
CA ARG A 308 20.56 -2.21 11.31
C ARG A 308 21.45 -1.78 10.15
N LEU A 309 21.15 -2.22 8.95
CA LEU A 309 21.88 -1.87 7.73
C LEU A 309 20.95 -1.11 6.79
N SER A 310 21.47 -0.07 6.11
CA SER A 310 20.78 0.66 5.05
C SER A 310 21.78 1.18 4.00
N GLY A 311 21.32 1.57 2.82
CA GLY A 311 22.18 2.14 1.76
C GLY A 311 23.34 1.22 1.38
N ALA A 312 24.55 1.78 1.30
CA ALA A 312 25.77 1.04 0.98
C ALA A 312 26.03 -0.15 1.93
N ASP A 313 25.71 -0.03 3.23
CA ASP A 313 25.92 -1.11 4.20
C ASP A 313 25.09 -2.37 3.86
N VAL A 314 23.92 -2.20 3.23
CA VAL A 314 23.09 -3.32 2.76
C VAL A 314 23.67 -3.93 1.49
N GLN A 315 24.08 -3.10 0.53
CA GLN A 315 24.67 -3.56 -0.73
C GLN A 315 25.95 -4.37 -0.50
N ASP A 316 26.82 -3.88 0.37
CA ASP A 316 28.12 -4.50 0.65
C ASP A 316 28.03 -5.68 1.65
N SER A 317 26.85 -5.91 2.24
CA SER A 317 26.67 -6.91 3.30
C SER A 317 26.91 -8.36 2.83
N GLY A 318 26.61 -8.65 1.57
CA GLY A 318 26.55 -10.03 1.05
C GLY A 318 25.53 -10.91 1.78
N LEU A 319 24.49 -10.33 2.38
CA LEU A 319 23.49 -11.05 3.19
C LEU A 319 22.27 -11.54 2.40
N TRP A 320 22.07 -11.11 1.16
CA TRP A 320 20.84 -11.43 0.40
C TRP A 320 20.64 -12.92 0.13
N ASP A 321 21.71 -13.68 -0.08
CA ASP A 321 21.62 -15.14 -0.20
C ASP A 321 21.18 -15.81 1.10
N ALA A 322 21.65 -15.31 2.25
CA ALA A 322 21.21 -15.78 3.56
C ALA A 322 19.76 -15.36 3.83
N PHE A 323 19.42 -14.11 3.52
CA PHE A 323 18.07 -13.59 3.68
C PHE A 323 17.04 -14.36 2.85
N TYR A 324 17.35 -14.68 1.60
CA TYR A 324 16.45 -15.47 0.77
C TYR A 324 16.19 -16.87 1.35
N LYS A 325 17.23 -17.52 1.91
CA LYS A 325 17.05 -18.79 2.63
C LYS A 325 16.17 -18.62 3.87
N PHE A 326 16.34 -17.52 4.62
CA PHE A 326 15.50 -17.20 5.78
C PHE A 326 14.04 -16.98 5.41
N TYR A 327 13.81 -16.28 4.29
CA TYR A 327 12.49 -16.03 3.72
C TYR A 327 11.80 -17.35 3.36
N LEU A 328 12.47 -18.25 2.62
CA LEU A 328 11.95 -19.57 2.27
C LEU A 328 11.63 -20.41 3.51
N ASN A 329 12.54 -20.48 4.49
CA ASN A 329 12.33 -21.23 5.73
C ASN A 329 11.06 -20.78 6.49
N THR A 330 10.73 -19.49 6.43
CA THR A 330 9.55 -18.93 7.09
C THR A 330 8.26 -19.29 6.37
N ILE A 331 8.31 -19.34 5.04
CA ILE A 331 7.18 -19.69 4.18
C ILE A 331 6.84 -21.17 4.33
N ASP A 332 7.84 -22.04 4.24
CA ASP A 332 7.68 -23.50 4.32
C ASP A 332 7.01 -23.92 5.64
N ARG A 333 7.37 -23.26 6.75
CA ARG A 333 6.78 -23.53 8.08
C ARG A 333 5.35 -23.03 8.23
N LYS A 334 4.92 -22.04 7.43
CA LYS A 334 3.60 -21.40 7.54
C LYS A 334 2.63 -21.80 6.44
N TRP A 335 2.95 -22.84 5.66
CA TRP A 335 2.14 -23.30 4.51
C TRP A 335 1.87 -22.19 3.48
N GLY A 336 2.78 -21.21 3.39
CA GLY A 336 2.67 -20.08 2.46
C GLY A 336 3.22 -20.41 1.06
N THR A 337 3.02 -19.50 0.11
CA THR A 337 3.68 -19.54 -1.20
C THR A 337 4.82 -18.53 -1.23
N ALA A 338 5.98 -18.93 -1.73
CA ALA A 338 7.10 -18.04 -1.96
C ALA A 338 6.82 -17.20 -3.21
N TYR A 339 6.35 -15.97 -3.01
CA TYR A 339 6.02 -15.05 -4.09
C TYR A 339 7.24 -14.28 -4.64
N LEU A 340 8.20 -13.97 -3.76
CA LEU A 340 9.37 -13.17 -4.11
C LEU A 340 10.51 -14.08 -4.53
N THR A 341 11.13 -13.79 -5.66
CA THR A 341 12.29 -14.55 -6.17
C THR A 341 13.57 -14.08 -5.48
N ARG A 342 14.66 -14.84 -5.61
CA ARG A 342 15.98 -14.40 -5.15
C ARG A 342 16.41 -13.11 -5.85
N GLU A 343 16.13 -13.03 -7.15
CA GLU A 343 16.45 -11.87 -7.99
C GLU A 343 15.72 -10.60 -7.53
N PHE A 344 14.50 -10.72 -7.03
CA PHE A 344 13.77 -9.57 -6.45
C PHE A 344 14.58 -8.86 -5.35
N PHE A 345 15.18 -9.62 -4.43
CA PHE A 345 15.97 -9.04 -3.35
C PHE A 345 17.28 -8.40 -3.83
N GLU A 346 17.82 -8.88 -4.96
CA GLU A 346 18.98 -8.26 -5.62
C GLU A 346 18.60 -6.91 -6.21
N LEU A 347 17.55 -6.89 -7.03
CA LEU A 347 17.06 -5.67 -7.67
C LEU A 347 16.60 -4.64 -6.62
N LEU A 348 16.00 -5.10 -5.52
CA LEU A 348 15.64 -4.23 -4.40
C LEU A 348 16.89 -3.57 -3.78
N SER A 349 17.97 -4.33 -3.61
CA SER A 349 19.25 -3.81 -3.11
C SER A 349 19.94 -2.88 -4.09
N GLU A 350 19.86 -3.17 -5.39
CA GLU A 350 20.47 -2.37 -6.45
C GLU A 350 19.76 -1.03 -6.59
N ARG A 351 18.43 -1.05 -6.65
CA ARG A 351 17.60 0.10 -7.04
C ARG A 351 17.09 0.92 -5.86
N MET A 352 17.04 0.34 -4.66
CA MET A 352 16.35 0.93 -3.51
C MET A 352 17.10 0.77 -2.18
N SER A 353 18.41 0.56 -2.18
CA SER A 353 19.20 0.35 -0.94
C SER A 353 19.00 1.44 0.12
N ASP A 354 18.91 2.71 -0.29
CA ASP A 354 18.66 3.84 0.61
C ASP A 354 17.26 3.84 1.24
N ARG A 355 16.33 3.09 0.65
CA ARG A 355 14.98 2.86 1.16
C ARG A 355 14.86 1.53 1.90
N VAL A 356 15.93 0.74 2.00
CA VAL A 356 15.95 -0.54 2.72
C VAL A 356 16.49 -0.33 4.13
N LEU A 357 15.80 -0.89 5.11
CA LEU A 357 16.31 -1.09 6.47
C LEU A 357 16.31 -2.60 6.77
N LEU A 358 17.49 -3.20 6.69
CA LEU A 358 17.70 -4.62 7.00
C LEU A 358 18.19 -4.75 8.44
N VAL A 359 17.35 -5.29 9.31
CA VAL A 359 17.72 -5.59 10.69
C VAL A 359 18.20 -7.03 10.76
N THR A 360 19.43 -7.26 11.20
CA THR A 360 20.09 -8.57 11.14
C THR A 360 20.48 -9.04 12.54
N ALA A 361 20.52 -10.35 12.73
CA ALA A 361 21.11 -10.99 13.91
C ALA A 361 22.22 -11.94 13.45
N THR A 362 23.42 -11.76 13.99
CA THR A 362 24.58 -12.63 13.77
C THR A 362 25.04 -13.26 15.09
N GLU A 363 25.69 -14.41 15.03
CA GLU A 363 26.38 -14.97 16.19
C GLU A 363 27.51 -14.03 16.64
N SER A 364 27.54 -13.67 17.93
CA SER A 364 28.64 -12.90 18.49
C SER A 364 29.87 -13.79 18.61
N ASN A 365 30.93 -13.48 17.86
CA ASN A 365 32.26 -14.02 18.13
C ASN A 365 32.82 -13.36 19.39
N SER A 366 32.34 -13.72 20.58
CA SER A 366 32.98 -13.31 21.83
C SER A 366 32.81 -14.37 22.91
N THR A 367 33.88 -15.14 23.13
CA THR A 367 34.20 -15.85 24.38
C THR A 367 34.57 -14.86 25.51
N THR A 368 34.13 -13.60 25.45
CA THR A 368 34.48 -12.58 26.45
C THR A 368 33.25 -11.74 26.77
N GLN A 369 32.64 -12.06 27.92
CA GLN A 369 31.69 -11.20 28.61
C GLN A 369 32.43 -9.91 29.05
N GLY A 370 32.03 -8.77 28.51
CA GLY A 370 32.52 -7.44 28.89
C GLY A 370 31.57 -6.35 28.37
N PRO A 371 31.43 -5.21 29.08
CA PRO A 371 30.32 -4.28 28.90
C PRO A 371 30.39 -3.52 27.56
N LEU A 372 29.20 -3.17 27.04
CA LEU A 372 28.98 -2.46 25.78
C LEU A 372 29.92 -1.26 25.63
N SER A 373 30.78 -1.30 24.63
CA SER A 373 31.40 -0.12 24.02
C SER A 373 31.02 -0.13 22.53
N LEU A 374 30.48 0.99 22.05
CA LEU A 374 30.25 1.25 20.63
C LEU A 374 31.61 1.31 19.91
N PRO A 375 31.84 0.52 18.84
CA PRO A 375 32.90 0.83 17.91
C PRO A 375 32.37 1.80 16.85
N THR A 376 32.97 2.99 16.78
CA THR A 376 32.93 3.86 15.62
C THR A 376 33.50 3.16 14.39
N MET A 377 32.81 3.31 13.25
CA MET A 377 33.25 2.84 11.95
C MET A 377 34.43 3.68 11.44
N ALA A 378 35.60 3.06 11.32
CA ALA A 378 36.67 3.50 10.43
C ALA A 378 37.42 2.26 9.95
N GLY A 379 37.70 2.21 8.65
CA GLY A 379 37.98 0.99 7.93
C GLY A 379 39.24 0.23 8.36
N ALA A 380 39.14 -1.09 8.28
CA ALA A 380 40.22 -1.95 7.83
C ALA A 380 39.60 -3.29 7.47
N ALA A 381 39.65 -3.64 6.19
CA ALA A 381 39.43 -5.00 5.73
C ALA A 381 40.50 -5.91 6.35
N ALA A 382 40.22 -6.43 7.54
CA ALA A 382 40.99 -7.49 8.17
C ALA A 382 40.75 -8.79 7.36
N ARG A 383 41.62 -9.01 6.36
CA ARG A 383 41.79 -10.30 5.69
C ARG A 383 42.05 -11.36 6.77
N GLY A 384 41.02 -12.15 7.10
CA GLY A 384 41.10 -13.24 8.10
C GLY A 384 40.00 -13.26 9.16
N ALA A 385 39.12 -12.25 9.25
CA ALA A 385 37.97 -12.32 10.17
C ALA A 385 36.98 -13.40 9.70
N LYS A 386 36.72 -14.43 10.51
CA LYS A 386 35.63 -15.39 10.27
C LYS A 386 34.33 -14.61 10.09
N LYS A 387 33.74 -14.67 8.90
CA LYS A 387 32.43 -14.04 8.58
C LYS A 387 31.43 -14.51 9.65
N GLN A 388 30.89 -13.60 10.45
CA GLN A 388 29.93 -13.96 11.49
C GLN A 388 28.71 -14.62 10.84
N ARG A 389 28.26 -15.75 11.37
CA ARG A 389 27.14 -16.49 10.78
C ARG A 389 25.84 -15.67 10.94
N PRO A 390 25.14 -15.32 9.85
CA PRO A 390 23.82 -14.72 9.97
C PRO A 390 22.82 -15.77 10.45
N VAL A 391 22.03 -15.40 11.45
CA VAL A 391 21.03 -16.27 12.11
C VAL A 391 19.63 -15.90 11.67
N ALA A 392 19.34 -14.60 11.56
CA ALA A 392 18.04 -14.10 11.16
C ALA A 392 18.12 -12.68 10.61
N ALA A 393 17.08 -12.27 9.89
CA ALA A 393 16.96 -10.88 9.44
C ALA A 393 15.51 -10.49 9.14
N ALA A 394 15.21 -9.20 9.38
CA ALA A 394 13.96 -8.51 9.07
C ALA A 394 14.22 -7.45 8.01
N LEU A 395 13.48 -7.53 6.91
CA LEU A 395 13.45 -6.52 5.87
C LEU A 395 12.33 -5.51 6.15
N ASN A 396 12.69 -4.24 6.18
CA ASN A 396 11.78 -3.10 6.22
C ASN A 396 12.08 -2.18 5.02
N LEU A 397 11.06 -1.47 4.53
CA LEU A 397 11.27 -0.32 3.65
C LEU A 397 10.95 1.00 4.37
N LEU A 398 11.69 2.04 4.02
CA LEU A 398 11.58 3.39 4.57
C LEU A 398 10.77 4.27 3.61
N GLY A 399 9.60 4.72 4.04
CA GLY A 399 8.86 5.79 3.35
C GLY A 399 9.35 7.18 3.71
N SER A 400 8.55 8.19 3.40
CA SER A 400 8.84 9.57 3.80
C SER A 400 8.73 9.80 5.32
N ASP A 401 7.75 9.17 5.97
CA ASP A 401 7.52 9.31 7.42
C ASP A 401 7.11 8.01 8.12
N THR A 402 7.05 6.90 7.39
CA THR A 402 6.62 5.59 7.90
C THR A 402 7.68 4.52 7.60
N ILE A 403 7.97 3.65 8.58
CA ILE A 403 8.74 2.41 8.39
C ILE A 403 7.78 1.26 8.16
N TYR A 404 8.02 0.47 7.12
CA TYR A 404 7.16 -0.64 6.76
C TYR A 404 7.88 -1.97 6.90
N GLY A 405 7.53 -2.76 7.92
CA GLY A 405 8.03 -4.12 8.11
C GLY A 405 7.41 -5.10 7.12
N ARG A 406 8.26 -5.89 6.47
CA ARG A 406 7.88 -6.74 5.32
C ARG A 406 8.12 -8.21 5.54
N ASN A 407 9.36 -8.64 5.33
CA ASN A 407 9.73 -10.03 5.32
C ASN A 407 10.67 -10.30 6.49
N TRP A 408 10.48 -11.44 7.12
CA TRP A 408 11.31 -11.92 8.20
C TRP A 408 11.69 -13.35 7.92
N GLY A 409 12.85 -13.76 8.39
CA GLY A 409 13.08 -15.16 8.67
C GLY A 409 14.33 -15.43 9.47
N CYS A 410 14.51 -16.70 9.79
CA CYS A 410 15.72 -17.22 10.42
C CYS A 410 16.23 -18.48 9.73
N ALA A 411 17.48 -18.83 10.04
CA ALA A 411 18.07 -20.10 9.67
C ALA A 411 17.27 -21.29 10.26
N ALA A 412 17.35 -22.44 9.59
CA ALA A 412 16.69 -23.65 10.04
C ALA A 412 17.24 -24.09 11.40
N GLY A 413 16.35 -24.41 12.35
CA GLY A 413 16.74 -24.80 13.72
C GLY A 413 17.04 -23.64 14.69
N ASP A 414 17.20 -22.40 14.19
CA ASP A 414 17.55 -21.23 15.01
C ASP A 414 16.29 -20.48 15.53
N GLU A 415 15.43 -21.18 16.27
CA GLU A 415 14.22 -20.60 16.89
C GLU A 415 14.50 -19.96 18.25
N ILE A 416 15.09 -18.77 18.23
CA ILE A 416 15.37 -18.01 19.45
C ILE A 416 14.12 -17.27 19.90
N LYS A 417 13.62 -17.62 21.09
CA LYS A 417 12.40 -17.02 21.68
C LYS A 417 12.54 -15.50 21.80
N GLY A 418 11.64 -14.77 21.14
CA GLY A 418 11.61 -13.31 21.16
C GLY A 418 12.42 -12.64 20.05
N LEU A 419 13.23 -13.38 19.28
CA LEU A 419 14.05 -12.81 18.20
C LEU A 419 13.22 -12.13 17.11
N HIS A 420 12.08 -12.72 16.74
CA HIS A 420 11.12 -12.10 15.82
C HIS A 420 10.66 -10.73 16.32
N PHE A 421 10.35 -10.59 17.62
CA PHE A 421 9.87 -9.32 18.18
C PHE A 421 10.97 -8.27 18.23
N GLU A 422 12.19 -8.67 18.59
CA GLU A 422 13.34 -7.78 18.56
C GLU A 422 13.55 -7.21 17.16
N LEU A 423 13.69 -8.08 16.15
CA LEU A 423 14.10 -7.62 14.82
C LEU A 423 12.95 -6.99 14.02
N CYS A 424 11.71 -7.47 14.18
CA CYS A 424 10.58 -6.98 13.39
C CYS A 424 9.87 -5.78 14.00
N PHE A 425 9.94 -5.60 15.33
CA PHE A 425 9.17 -4.56 16.03
C PHE A 425 10.08 -3.57 16.75
N TYR A 426 10.86 -4.03 17.73
CA TYR A 426 11.59 -3.11 18.61
C TYR A 426 12.68 -2.33 17.88
N GLN A 427 13.42 -2.98 16.97
CA GLN A 427 14.44 -2.30 16.16
C GLN A 427 13.83 -1.30 15.16
N ALA A 428 12.62 -1.58 14.64
CA ALA A 428 11.90 -0.64 13.79
C ALA A 428 11.39 0.57 14.58
N ILE A 429 10.82 0.35 15.77
CA ILE A 429 10.40 1.44 16.67
C ILE A 429 11.60 2.31 17.07
N GLU A 430 12.71 1.68 17.46
CA GLU A 430 13.92 2.38 17.89
C GLU A 430 14.52 3.21 16.73
N HIS A 431 14.59 2.65 15.52
CA HIS A 431 14.98 3.40 14.33
C HIS A 431 14.01 4.55 14.01
N ALA A 432 12.70 4.34 14.19
CA ALA A 432 11.69 5.36 13.96
C ALA A 432 11.84 6.53 14.92
N ILE A 433 12.13 6.27 16.19
CA ILE A 433 12.40 7.29 17.21
C ILE A 433 13.66 8.08 16.86
N GLU A 434 14.77 7.38 16.61
CA GLU A 434 16.07 8.00 16.29
C GLU A 434 16.02 8.90 15.05
N ASN A 435 15.26 8.48 14.03
CA ASN A 435 15.18 9.18 12.74
C ASN A 435 13.87 9.96 12.54
N LYS A 436 13.09 10.13 13.61
CA LYS A 436 11.85 10.93 13.63
C LYS A 436 10.79 10.48 12.60
N PHE A 437 10.77 9.20 12.25
CA PHE A 437 9.62 8.63 11.55
C PHE A 437 8.40 8.73 12.47
N LYS A 438 7.24 9.07 11.89
CA LYS A 438 5.98 9.24 12.62
C LYS A 438 5.33 7.91 12.96
N ARG A 439 5.64 6.85 12.21
CA ARG A 439 4.95 5.57 12.33
C ARG A 439 5.82 4.38 11.93
N ALA A 440 5.54 3.23 12.53
CA ALA A 440 6.02 1.93 12.07
C ALA A 440 4.83 0.98 11.83
N GLU A 441 4.78 0.36 10.66
CA GLU A 441 3.78 -0.64 10.27
C GLU A 441 4.40 -2.03 10.27
N ALA A 442 3.84 -2.95 11.05
CA ALA A 442 4.41 -4.28 11.28
C ALA A 442 3.82 -5.38 10.35
N GLY A 443 3.34 -5.01 9.16
CA GLY A 443 2.75 -5.93 8.18
C GLY A 443 1.41 -6.57 8.60
N ALA A 444 0.96 -7.62 7.88
CA ALA A 444 -0.31 -8.30 8.14
C ALA A 444 -0.17 -9.42 9.18
N GLN A 445 -0.35 -9.08 10.46
CA GLN A 445 -0.54 -10.02 11.58
C GLN A 445 -1.29 -9.31 12.73
N GLY A 446 -1.90 -10.08 13.62
CA GLY A 446 -2.94 -9.61 14.56
C GLY A 446 -2.49 -9.13 15.95
N GLU A 447 -3.37 -9.34 16.93
CA GLU A 447 -3.42 -8.71 18.26
C GLU A 447 -2.14 -8.76 19.10
N HIS A 448 -1.24 -9.71 18.87
CA HIS A 448 -0.01 -9.81 19.65
C HIS A 448 0.85 -8.53 19.55
N LYS A 449 0.64 -7.69 18.54
CA LYS A 449 1.29 -6.38 18.38
C LYS A 449 0.80 -5.33 19.38
N LEU A 450 -0.42 -5.44 19.89
CA LEU A 450 -0.96 -4.57 20.95
C LEU A 450 -0.03 -4.57 22.16
N ALA A 451 0.40 -5.75 22.61
CA ALA A 451 1.28 -5.87 23.77
C ALA A 451 2.65 -5.16 23.60
N ARG A 452 2.98 -4.71 22.39
CA ARG A 452 4.25 -4.13 21.97
C ARG A 452 4.13 -2.68 21.51
N GLY A 453 2.98 -2.05 21.73
CA GLY A 453 2.76 -0.62 21.46
C GLY A 453 2.08 -0.31 20.12
N TYR A 454 1.75 -1.31 19.30
CA TYR A 454 1.02 -1.05 18.05
C TYR A 454 -0.48 -1.03 18.33
N LEU A 455 -1.16 0.05 17.94
CA LEU A 455 -2.59 0.25 18.12
C LEU A 455 -3.38 -0.19 16.89
N PRO A 456 -4.65 -0.61 17.03
CA PRO A 456 -5.48 -0.96 15.89
C PRO A 456 -5.67 0.27 14.98
N THR A 457 -5.59 0.05 13.68
CA THR A 457 -5.78 1.09 12.66
C THR A 457 -6.64 0.52 11.55
N LEU A 458 -7.70 1.25 11.19
CA LEU A 458 -8.58 0.82 10.12
C LEU A 458 -7.84 0.86 8.78
N THR A 459 -8.13 -0.14 7.94
CA THR A 459 -7.72 -0.16 6.54
C THR A 459 -8.95 -0.21 5.66
N TYR A 460 -8.82 0.28 4.43
CA TYR A 460 -9.96 0.47 3.54
C TYR A 460 -9.76 -0.33 2.25
N SER A 461 -10.86 -0.85 1.71
CA SER A 461 -10.90 -1.46 0.38
C SER A 461 -12.20 -1.10 -0.33
N SER A 462 -12.12 -0.91 -1.64
CA SER A 462 -13.24 -0.59 -2.51
C SER A 462 -13.42 -1.68 -3.56
N HIS A 463 -14.66 -2.14 -3.76
CA HIS A 463 -14.95 -3.29 -4.61
C HIS A 463 -16.05 -2.96 -5.63
N PHE A 464 -15.74 -3.07 -6.91
CA PHE A 464 -16.68 -2.94 -8.02
C PHE A 464 -17.05 -4.35 -8.49
N ILE A 465 -18.32 -4.72 -8.36
CA ILE A 465 -18.85 -6.03 -8.71
C ILE A 465 -19.84 -5.85 -9.86
N VAL A 466 -19.68 -6.62 -10.94
CA VAL A 466 -20.46 -6.45 -12.18
C VAL A 466 -21.83 -7.12 -12.08
N ASN A 467 -21.92 -8.33 -11.53
CA ASN A 467 -23.20 -9.04 -11.41
C ASN A 467 -24.04 -8.44 -10.27
N ASP A 468 -25.25 -7.95 -10.57
CA ASP A 468 -26.10 -7.25 -9.61
C ASP A 468 -26.54 -8.11 -8.42
N GLY A 469 -26.91 -9.37 -8.66
CA GLY A 469 -27.34 -10.30 -7.60
C GLY A 469 -26.20 -10.61 -6.64
N PHE A 470 -25.00 -10.86 -7.19
CA PHE A 470 -23.81 -11.09 -6.39
C PHE A 470 -23.38 -9.82 -5.64
N ARG A 471 -23.42 -8.67 -6.32
CA ARG A 471 -23.14 -7.36 -5.73
C ARG A 471 -24.02 -7.10 -4.50
N TYR A 472 -25.32 -7.37 -4.59
CA TYR A 472 -26.26 -7.21 -3.47
C TYR A 472 -25.87 -8.10 -2.28
N ALA A 473 -25.54 -9.37 -2.53
CA ALA A 473 -25.11 -10.29 -1.48
C ALA A 473 -23.80 -9.83 -0.79
N ILE A 474 -22.83 -9.34 -1.57
CA ILE A 474 -21.58 -8.80 -1.02
C ILE A 474 -21.82 -7.50 -0.25
N GLU A 475 -22.67 -6.60 -0.73
CA GLU A 475 -22.98 -5.35 -0.05
C GLU A 475 -23.61 -5.58 1.33
N ASP A 476 -24.55 -6.53 1.43
CA ASP A 476 -25.18 -6.91 2.70
C ASP A 476 -24.16 -7.48 3.70
N PHE A 477 -23.32 -8.41 3.23
CA PHE A 477 -22.22 -8.97 4.02
C PHE A 477 -21.27 -7.88 4.52
N LEU A 478 -20.81 -6.99 3.63
CA LEU A 478 -19.87 -5.92 3.96
C LEU A 478 -20.47 -4.92 4.95
N ARG A 479 -21.78 -4.69 4.94
CA ARG A 479 -22.41 -3.82 5.94
C ARG A 479 -22.28 -4.39 7.35
N GLN A 480 -22.42 -5.70 7.50
CA GLN A 480 -22.27 -6.38 8.79
C GLN A 480 -20.80 -6.43 9.19
N GLU A 481 -19.91 -6.85 8.27
CA GLU A 481 -18.46 -6.94 8.51
C GLU A 481 -17.87 -5.60 8.97
N ARG A 482 -18.25 -4.47 8.35
CA ARG A 482 -17.75 -3.15 8.76
C ARG A 482 -18.08 -2.83 10.21
N SER A 483 -19.32 -3.05 10.64
CA SER A 483 -19.75 -2.80 12.02
C SER A 483 -18.97 -3.66 13.02
N GLU A 484 -18.69 -4.92 12.69
CA GLU A 484 -17.91 -5.83 13.53
C GLU A 484 -16.45 -5.39 13.64
N ILE A 485 -15.83 -4.98 12.53
CA ILE A 485 -14.44 -4.50 12.49
C ILE A 485 -14.29 -3.19 13.25
N GLU A 486 -15.22 -2.25 13.10
CA GLU A 486 -15.23 -0.98 13.83
C GLU A 486 -15.38 -1.24 15.35
N TYR A 487 -16.32 -2.08 15.75
CA TYR A 487 -16.51 -2.46 17.15
C TYR A 487 -15.27 -3.15 17.74
N TYR A 488 -14.66 -4.05 16.98
CA TYR A 488 -13.41 -4.71 17.37
C TYR A 488 -12.27 -3.71 17.56
N ALA A 489 -12.09 -2.76 16.62
CA ALA A 489 -11.06 -1.74 16.71
C ALA A 489 -11.24 -0.84 17.94
N GLU A 490 -12.48 -0.51 18.29
CA GLU A 490 -12.80 0.23 19.51
C GLU A 490 -12.42 -0.55 20.77
N ILE A 491 -12.78 -1.85 20.87
CA ILE A 491 -12.40 -2.69 22.01
C ILE A 491 -10.88 -2.81 22.12
N ALA A 492 -10.21 -3.12 21.02
CA ALA A 492 -8.75 -3.25 21.00
C ALA A 492 -8.04 -1.94 21.38
N THR A 493 -8.65 -0.79 21.10
CA THR A 493 -8.17 0.53 21.55
C THR A 493 -8.37 0.73 23.06
N ARG A 494 -9.48 0.25 23.63
CA ARG A 494 -9.70 0.29 25.10
C ARG A 494 -8.69 -0.57 25.86
N ASP A 495 -8.26 -1.68 25.26
CA ASP A 495 -7.18 -2.55 25.78
C ASP A 495 -5.76 -2.04 25.44
N SER A 496 -5.63 -0.73 25.19
CA SER A 496 -4.37 -0.06 24.85
C SER A 496 -3.24 -0.45 25.82
N PRO A 497 -2.02 -0.70 25.32
CA PRO A 497 -0.86 -1.01 26.15
C PRO A 497 -0.28 0.23 26.84
N TYR A 498 -0.76 1.43 26.50
CA TYR A 498 -0.34 2.72 27.04
C TYR A 498 -1.07 3.04 28.35
N LYS A 499 -0.50 3.97 29.13
CA LYS A 499 -1.03 4.40 30.43
C LYS A 499 -2.25 5.31 30.33
#